data_AF-A0A3M8SAY9-F1
#
_entry.id   AF-A0A3M8SAY9-F1
#
_cell.length_a   1.000
_cell.length_b   1.000
_cell.length_c   1.000
_cell.angle_alpha   90.00
_cell.angle_beta   90.00
_cell.angle_gamma   90.00
#
_symmetry.space_group_name_H-M   'P 1'
#
loop_
_entity.id
_entity.type
_entity.pdbx_description
1 polymer ?
#
loop_
_entity_poly.entity_id
_entity_poly.type
_entity_poly.pdbx_seq_one_letter_code
_entity_poly.pdbx_strand_id
1 'polypeptide(L)' 'MANRAEANGWAGLVLYGAIRDSVALAGIRVGVQALGAIPCKSGKAGRGAVDVPVSFGGVTFTPGDILHADQDGVVLLPTS' A
#
# COMPACT_ATOMS: atom_id res chain seq x y z
N MET A 1 -9.47 -0.36 7.37
CA MET A 1 -8.86 0.82 6.74
C MET A 1 -9.22 0.89 5.27
N ALA A 2 -9.19 -0.23 4.55
CA ALA A 2 -9.58 -0.29 3.13
C ALA A 2 -10.93 0.37 2.79
N ASN A 3 -12.02 0.12 3.53
CA ASN A 3 -13.30 0.80 3.30
C ASN A 3 -13.21 2.35 3.36
N ARG A 4 -12.32 2.90 4.20
CA ARG A 4 -12.10 4.35 4.24
C ARG A 4 -11.30 4.84 3.04
N ALA A 5 -10.34 4.06 2.58
CA ALA A 5 -9.58 4.38 1.37
C ALA A 5 -10.48 4.37 0.13
N GLU A 6 -11.34 3.35 0.00
CA GLU A 6 -12.38 3.28 -1.04
C GLU A 6 -13.31 4.50 -0.98
N ALA A 7 -13.85 4.83 0.20
CA ALA A 7 -14.72 5.99 0.38
C ALA A 7 -14.03 7.33 0.05
N ASN A 8 -12.71 7.41 0.20
CA ASN A 8 -11.90 8.57 -0.13
C ASN A 8 -11.39 8.58 -1.59
N GLY A 9 -11.80 7.61 -2.42
CA GLY A 9 -11.42 7.54 -3.83
C GLY A 9 -9.97 7.15 -4.08
N TRP A 10 -9.31 6.44 -3.17
CA TRP A 10 -7.95 5.97 -3.37
C TRP A 10 -7.91 4.89 -4.45
N ALA A 11 -6.93 4.97 -5.37
CA ALA A 11 -6.74 3.93 -6.39
C ALA A 11 -6.26 2.60 -5.78
N GLY A 12 -5.38 2.66 -4.78
CA GLY A 12 -4.84 1.47 -4.13
C GLY A 12 -3.85 1.76 -3.01
N LEU A 13 -3.34 0.69 -2.41
CA LEU A 13 -2.29 0.69 -1.39
C LEU A 13 -1.26 -0.40 -1.69
N VAL A 14 0.03 -0.04 -1.66
CA VAL A 14 1.16 -0.98 -1.65
C VAL A 14 1.79 -0.94 -0.27
N LEU A 15 1.86 -2.09 0.40
CA LEU A 15 2.42 -2.23 1.73
C LEU A 15 3.66 -3.14 1.69
N TYR A 16 4.82 -2.59 2.01
CA TYR A 16 6.00 -3.41 2.32
C TYR A 16 5.89 -3.98 3.74
N GLY A 17 4.95 -4.92 3.90
CA GLY A 17 4.58 -5.51 5.19
C GLY A 17 3.36 -6.42 5.05
N ALA A 18 2.77 -6.79 6.19
CA ALA A 18 1.61 -7.67 6.23
C ALA A 18 0.30 -6.89 6.42
N ILE A 19 -0.76 -7.38 5.78
CA ILE A 19 -2.14 -6.95 5.97
C ILE A 19 -2.90 -7.96 6.84
N ARG A 20 -4.17 -7.70 7.10
CA ARG A 20 -5.11 -8.62 7.77
C ARG A 20 -6.46 -8.55 7.07
N ASP A 21 -7.38 -9.41 7.47
CA ASP A 21 -8.74 -9.44 6.93
C ASP A 21 -8.76 -9.67 5.40
N SER A 22 -7.81 -10.45 4.87
CA SER A 22 -7.58 -10.62 3.41
C SER A 22 -8.83 -11.05 2.64
N VAL A 23 -9.65 -11.92 3.23
CA VAL A 23 -10.93 -12.36 2.64
C VAL A 23 -11.90 -11.20 2.49
N ALA A 24 -12.02 -10.33 3.50
CA ALA A 24 -12.88 -9.16 3.42
C ALA A 24 -12.34 -8.13 2.43
N LEU A 25 -11.01 -7.97 2.35
CA LEU A 25 -10.35 -7.07 1.42
C LEU A 25 -10.64 -7.41 -0.05
N ALA A 26 -10.81 -8.69 -0.38
CA ALA A 26 -11.14 -9.13 -1.74
C ALA A 26 -12.48 -8.59 -2.27
N GLY A 27 -13.38 -8.13 -1.39
CA GLY A 27 -14.68 -7.55 -1.75
C GLY A 27 -14.70 -6.02 -1.89
N ILE A 28 -13.58 -5.34 -1.67
CA ILE A 28 -13.50 -3.87 -1.64
C ILE A 28 -12.95 -3.37 -2.98
N ARG A 29 -13.47 -2.25 -3.50
CA ARG A 29 -13.01 -1.66 -4.78
C ARG A 29 -11.79 -0.75 -4.59
N VAL A 30 -10.78 -1.24 -3.88
CA VAL A 30 -9.48 -0.57 -3.73
C VAL A 30 -8.37 -1.59 -3.92
N GLY A 31 -7.37 -1.29 -4.76
CA GLY A 31 -6.24 -2.18 -4.95
C GLY A 31 -5.42 -2.33 -3.67
N VAL A 32 -5.04 -3.55 -3.29
CA VAL A 32 -4.16 -3.79 -2.13
C VAL A 32 -3.11 -4.83 -2.49
N GLN A 33 -1.83 -4.45 -2.40
CA GLN A 33 -0.70 -5.37 -2.50
C GLN A 33 0.12 -5.33 -1.21
N ALA A 34 0.51 -6.50 -0.73
CA ALA A 34 1.24 -6.69 0.51
C ALA A 34 2.09 -7.97 0.45
N LEU A 35 3.07 -8.09 1.35
CA LEU A 35 3.95 -9.27 1.42
C LEU A 35 3.28 -10.52 2.00
N GLY A 36 2.15 -10.34 2.69
CA GLY A 36 1.40 -11.45 3.28
C GLY A 36 0.27 -11.00 4.17
N ALA A 37 -0.38 -11.96 4.82
CA ALA A 37 -1.45 -11.72 5.78
C ALA A 37 -1.04 -12.21 7.18
N ILE A 38 -1.29 -11.41 8.21
CA ILE A 38 -1.11 -11.78 9.62
C ILE A 38 -2.34 -11.33 10.42
N PRO A 39 -2.89 -12.17 11.33
CA PRO A 39 -4.06 -11.77 12.13
C PRO A 39 -3.72 -10.73 13.20
N CYS A 40 -2.45 -10.67 13.62
CA CYS A 40 -2.01 -9.77 14.67
C CYS A 40 -2.09 -8.30 14.23
N LYS A 41 -2.65 -7.46 15.09
CA LYS A 41 -2.78 -6.03 14.84
C LYS A 41 -1.48 -5.30 15.20
N SER A 42 -1.09 -4.33 14.39
CA SER A 42 0.01 -3.42 14.74
C SER A 42 -0.31 -2.56 15.97
N GLY A 43 0.73 -2.25 16.74
CA GLY A 43 0.65 -1.26 17.81
C GLY A 43 0.41 0.13 17.24
N LYS A 44 -0.30 0.99 17.99
CA LYS A 44 -0.57 2.39 17.61
C LYS A 44 0.29 3.35 18.42
N ALA A 45 1.60 3.28 18.22
CA ALA A 45 2.56 4.10 18.98
C ALA A 45 2.76 5.51 18.41
N GLY A 46 2.03 5.91 17.36
CA GLY A 46 2.17 7.23 16.71
C GLY A 46 3.51 7.45 16.00
N ARG A 47 4.29 6.37 15.77
CA ARG A 47 5.57 6.42 15.08
C ARG A 47 5.38 6.26 13.58
N GLY A 48 6.13 7.05 12.81
CA GLY A 48 6.14 7.01 11.35
C GLY A 48 6.47 8.39 10.78
N ALA A 49 6.80 8.44 9.50
CA ALA A 49 6.93 9.67 8.72
C ALA A 49 5.96 9.60 7.52
N VAL A 50 5.51 10.75 7.04
CA VAL A 50 4.62 10.90 5.89
C VAL A 50 5.33 11.76 4.86
N ASP A 51 5.08 11.51 3.58
CA ASP A 51 5.69 12.25 2.46
C ASP A 51 7.21 12.33 2.51
N VAL A 52 7.85 11.20 2.84
CA VAL A 52 9.30 11.02 2.75
C VAL A 52 9.66 9.92 1.76
N PRO A 53 10.81 9.99 1.08
CA PRO A 53 11.28 8.90 0.25
C PRO A 53 11.41 7.60 1.05
N VAL A 54 10.95 6.49 0.47
CA VAL A 54 11.06 5.15 1.05
C VAL A 54 11.67 4.18 0.04
N SER A 55 12.59 3.34 0.48
CA SER A 55 13.28 2.38 -0.39
C SER A 55 13.01 0.94 0.03
N PHE A 56 12.45 0.14 -0.86
CA PHE A 56 12.23 -1.29 -0.68
C PHE A 56 12.07 -1.97 -2.05
N GLY A 57 12.29 -3.29 -2.10
CA GLY A 57 12.19 -4.04 -3.38
C GLY A 57 13.16 -3.55 -4.46
N GLY A 58 14.28 -2.92 -4.08
CA GLY A 58 15.25 -2.35 -5.02
C GLY A 58 14.83 -1.02 -5.67
N VAL A 59 13.70 -0.44 -5.26
CA VAL A 59 13.14 0.80 -5.79
C VAL A 59 13.04 1.85 -4.69
N THR A 60 13.29 3.12 -5.02
CA THR A 60 13.01 4.26 -4.14
C THR A 60 11.75 4.95 -4.62
N PHE A 61 10.75 5.00 -3.75
CA PHE A 61 9.48 5.68 -3.98
C PHE A 61 9.55 7.07 -3.34
N THR A 62 9.35 8.11 -4.13
CA THR A 62 9.34 9.51 -3.72
C THR A 62 7.92 10.05 -3.82
N PRO A 63 7.46 10.90 -2.88
CA PRO A 63 6.16 11.56 -3.02
C PRO A 63 6.05 12.30 -4.35
N GLY A 64 4.99 12.02 -5.10
CA GLY A 64 4.76 12.56 -6.44
C GLY A 64 5.13 11.62 -7.59
N ASP A 65 5.81 10.50 -7.32
CA ASP A 65 5.99 9.45 -8.32
C ASP A 65 4.66 8.78 -8.68
N ILE A 66 4.57 8.28 -9.92
CA ILE A 66 3.40 7.54 -10.38
C ILE A 66 3.69 6.04 -10.27
N LEU A 67 2.89 5.35 -9.47
CA LEU A 67 2.96 3.91 -9.27
C LEU A 67 1.83 3.21 -10.03
N HIS A 68 2.18 2.21 -10.83
CA HIS A 68 1.25 1.28 -11.44
C HIS A 68 1.40 -0.11 -10.81
N ALA A 69 0.28 -0.78 -10.57
CA ALA A 69 0.24 -2.08 -9.93
C ALA A 69 -0.87 -2.96 -10.54
N ASP A 70 -0.55 -4.23 -10.78
CA ASP A 70 -1.48 -5.25 -11.24
C ASP A 70 -1.14 -6.62 -10.62
N GLN A 71 -1.60 -7.72 -11.24
CA GLN A 71 -1.35 -9.07 -10.75
C GLN A 71 0.10 -9.53 -10.98
N ASP A 72 0.81 -8.94 -11.94
CA ASP A 72 2.18 -9.32 -12.29
C ASP A 72 3.20 -8.58 -11.43
N GLY A 73 2.91 -7.33 -11.05
CA GLY A 73 3.79 -6.61 -10.13
C GLY A 73 3.49 -5.13 -9.94
N VAL A 74 4.54 -4.40 -9.54
CA VAL A 74 4.54 -2.96 -9.30
C VAL A 74 5.61 -2.32 -10.16
N VAL A 75 5.25 -1.24 -10.86
CA VAL A 75 6.16 -0.42 -11.65
C VAL A 75 6.06 1.03 -11.19
N LEU A 76 7.21 1.67 -11.04
CA LEU A 76 7.33 3.09 -10.73
C LEU A 76 7.71 3.83 -12.00
N LEU A 77 6.92 4.84 -12.37
CA LEU A 77 7.25 5.76 -13.45
C LEU A 77 7.94 6.98 -12.85
N PRO A 78 9.18 7.31 -13.28
CA PRO A 78 9.83 8.52 -12.84
C PRO A 78 9.07 9.74 -13.35
N THR A 79 8.84 10.72 -12.49
CA THR A 79 8.36 12.03 -12.91
C THR A 79 9.57 12.82 -13.44
N SER A 80 9.60 13.05 -14.76
CA SER A 80 10.64 13.83 -15.46
C SER A 80 10.69 15.29 -15.02
#